data_AF-A0A7C5Q333-F1
#
_entry.id   AF-A0A7C5Q333-F1
#
_cell.length_a   1.000
_cell.length_b   1.000
_cell.length_c   1.000
_cell.angle_alpha   90.00
_cell.angle_beta   90.00
_cell.angle_gamma   90.00
#
_symmetry.space_group_name_H-M   'P 1'
#
loop_
_entity.id
_entity.type
_entity.pdbx_description
1 polymer ?
#
loop_
_entity_poly.entity_id
_entity_poly.type
_entity_poly.pdbx_seq_one_letter_code
_entity_poly.pdbx_strand_id
1 'polypeptide(L)' 'MDSNEIPDWVCWIAQDANGIWWGYQVEPNLSHLSWYENEVGRSTRLGCGVPNPDWVSTLKRVK' A
#
# COMPACT_ATOMS: atom_id res chain seq x y z
N MET A 1 -12.33 -7.29 -8.06
CA MET A 1 -11.26 -7.31 -7.04
C MET A 1 -11.78 -8.13 -5.91
N ASP A 2 -11.47 -9.42 -5.93
CA ASP A 2 -11.90 -10.37 -4.93
C ASP A 2 -11.26 -9.98 -3.59
N SER A 3 -12.08 -9.66 -2.59
CA SER A 3 -11.64 -9.28 -1.24
C SER A 3 -10.87 -10.37 -0.48
N ASN A 4 -10.56 -11.50 -1.13
CA ASN A 4 -9.79 -12.62 -0.59
C ASN A 4 -8.27 -12.47 -0.72
N GLU A 5 -7.76 -11.45 -1.43
CA GLU A 5 -6.31 -11.27 -1.62
C GLU A 5 -5.63 -10.36 -0.60
N ILE A 6 -6.40 -9.65 0.23
CA ILE A 6 -5.83 -8.73 1.23
C ILE A 6 -5.79 -9.45 2.59
N PRO A 7 -4.60 -9.72 3.15
CA PRO A 7 -4.50 -10.39 4.45
C PRO A 7 -5.21 -9.62 5.57
N ASP A 8 -5.75 -10.35 6.54
CA ASP A 8 -6.51 -9.74 7.65
C ASP A 8 -5.73 -8.76 8.52
N TRP A 9 -4.40 -8.83 8.52
CA TRP A 9 -3.57 -7.90 9.27
C TRP A 9 -3.36 -6.56 8.55
N VAL A 10 -3.78 -6.43 7.28
CA VAL A 10 -3.64 -5.18 6.52
C VAL A 10 -4.68 -4.17 6.98
N CYS A 11 -4.19 -3.02 7.43
CA CYS A 11 -5.01 -1.88 7.85
C CYS A 11 -4.93 -0.71 6.86
N TRP A 12 -3.88 -0.66 6.04
CA TRP A 12 -3.62 0.41 5.09
C TRP A 12 -3.25 -0.15 3.73
N ILE A 13 -3.65 0.54 2.67
CA ILE A 13 -3.24 0.24 1.31
C ILE A 13 -2.68 1.50 0.67
N ALA A 14 -1.67 1.35 -0.17
CA ALA A 14 -1.15 2.45 -0.97
C ALA A 14 -0.54 1.93 -2.27
N GLN A 15 -0.49 2.79 -3.27
CA GLN A 15 0.16 2.52 -4.54
C GLN A 15 1.47 3.29 -4.60
N ASP A 16 2.52 2.65 -5.12
CA ASP A 16 3.77 3.31 -5.48
C ASP A 16 3.67 4.01 -6.84
N ALA A 17 4.62 4.89 -7.14
CA ALA A 17 4.69 5.63 -8.41
C ALA A 17 4.69 4.71 -9.65
N ASN A 18 5.23 3.51 -9.51
CA ASN A 18 5.31 2.50 -10.58
C ASN A 18 4.03 1.67 -10.76
N GLY A 19 2.99 1.95 -9.98
CA GLY A 19 1.70 1.26 -10.04
C GLY A 19 1.58 0.02 -9.15
N ILE A 20 2.62 -0.36 -8.41
CA ILE A 20 2.57 -1.49 -7.46
C ILE A 20 1.69 -1.13 -6.26
N TRP A 21 0.79 -2.02 -5.90
CA TRP A 21 -0.04 -1.89 -4.70
C TRP A 21 0.58 -2.64 -3.53
N TRP A 22 0.57 -2.00 -2.38
CA TRP A 22 1.06 -2.52 -1.12
C TRP A 22 -0.02 -2.47 -0.05
N GLY A 23 0.00 -3.47 0.83
CA GLY A 23 -0.79 -3.53 2.04
C GLY A 23 0.13 -3.41 3.24
N TYR A 24 -0.25 -2.60 4.22
CA TYR A 24 0.51 -2.34 5.44
C TYR A 24 -0.34 -2.58 6.67
N GLN A 25 0.29 -3.14 7.71
CA GLN A 25 -0.34 -3.30 9.02
C GLN A 25 -0.47 -1.96 9.77
N VAL A 26 0.53 -1.09 9.62
CA VAL A 26 0.62 0.24 10.22
C VAL A 26 0.64 1.29 9.11
N GLU A 27 0.37 2.54 9.47
CA GLU A 27 0.44 3.64 8.49
C GLU A 27 1.87 3.71 7.92
N PRO A 28 2.06 3.59 6.60
CA PRO A 28 3.38 3.65 5.98
C PRO A 28 3.89 5.10 5.90
N ASN A 29 5.20 5.26 5.89
CA ASN A 29 5.81 6.57 5.63
C ASN A 29 5.99 6.81 4.13
N LEU A 30 5.76 8.06 3.73
CA LEU A 30 6.02 8.52 2.38
C LEU A 30 7.53 8.63 2.14
N SER A 31 8.02 7.96 1.09
CA SER A 31 9.35 8.15 0.53
C SER A 31 9.27 8.86 -0.84
N HIS A 32 10.40 9.05 -1.51
CA HIS A 32 10.49 9.86 -2.73
C HIS A 32 9.68 9.26 -3.92
N LEU A 33 9.57 7.94 -4.02
CA LEU A 33 8.89 7.23 -5.11
C LEU A 33 8.05 6.02 -4.65
N SER A 34 7.95 5.79 -3.35
CA SER A 34 7.25 4.64 -2.78
C SER A 34 6.78 4.88 -1.34
N TRP A 35 5.93 3.98 -0.86
CA TRP A 35 5.52 3.88 0.54
C TRP A 35 6.37 2.83 1.26
N TYR A 36 6.96 3.20 2.40
CA TYR A 36 7.83 2.30 3.16
C TYR A 36 7.25 1.94 4.52
N GLU A 37 7.56 0.73 4.98
CA GLU A 37 7.13 0.20 6.27
C GLU A 37 7.94 0.82 7.41
N ASN A 38 7.28 1.28 8.46
CA ASN A 38 7.92 2.02 9.55
C ASN A 38 8.74 1.15 10.53
N GLU A 39 9.20 -0.04 10.13
CA GLU A 39 9.87 -1.05 10.98
C GLU A 39 9.03 -1.59 12.16
N VAL A 40 7.81 -1.08 12.34
CA VAL A 40 6.86 -1.47 13.39
C VAL A 40 5.80 -2.45 12.87
N GLY A 41 5.73 -2.67 11.55
CA GLY A 41 4.57 -3.29 10.90
C GLY A 41 4.88 -4.60 10.17
N ARG A 42 4.01 -4.88 9.20
CA ARG A 42 4.25 -5.81 8.11
C ARG A 42 3.83 -5.12 6.83
N SER A 43 4.52 -5.41 5.75
CA SER A 43 4.14 -5.00 4.40
C SER A 43 3.99 -6.23 3.50
N THR A 44 3.05 -6.16 2.55
CA THR A 44 2.91 -7.17 1.51
C THR A 44 2.52 -6.54 0.19
N ARG A 45 2.99 -7.11 -0.91
CA ARG A 45 2.60 -6.69 -2.24
C ARG A 45 1.23 -7.28 -2.57
N LEU A 46 0.27 -6.41 -2.87
CA LEU A 46 -1.11 -6.78 -3.22
C LEU A 46 -1.31 -6.97 -4.72
N GLY A 47 -0.49 -6.34 -5.55
CA GLY A 47 -0.60 -6.49 -7.00
C GLY A 47 0.11 -5.41 -7.79
N CYS A 48 -0.18 -5.36 -9.09
CA CYS A 48 0.27 -4.32 -10.01
C CYS A 48 -0.94 -3.70 -10.70
N GLY A 49 -1.08 -2.38 -10.58
CA GLY A 49 -2.08 -1.58 -11.27
C GLY A 49 -1.45 -0.65 -12.31
N VAL A 50 -2.27 0.23 -12.88
CA VAL A 50 -1.79 1.31 -13.75
C VAL A 50 -0.99 2.31 -12.90
N PRO A 51 0.22 2.73 -13.32
CA PRO A 51 0.96 3.80 -12.66
C PRO A 51 0.10 5.06 -12.53
N ASN A 52 0.03 5.61 -11.33
CA ASN A 52 -0.78 6.79 -11.03
C ASN A 52 0.14 7.99 -10.74
N PRO A 53 0.05 9.11 -11.49
CA PRO A 53 0.81 10.33 -11.18
C PRO A 53 0.49 10.88 -9.78
N ASP A 54 -0.72 10.64 -9.27
CA ASP A 54 -1.18 11.03 -7.93
C ASP A 54 -1.10 9.87 -6.92
N TRP A 55 -0.13 8.97 -7.09
CA TRP A 55 0.06 7.79 -6.22
C TRP A 55 0.17 8.13 -4.73
N VAL A 56 0.67 9.32 -4.38
CA VAL A 56 0.75 9.79 -2.98
C VAL A 56 -0.65 9.95 -2.36
N SER A 57 -1.68 10.26 -3.15
CA SER A 57 -3.06 10.37 -2.66
C SER A 57 -3.78 9.01 -2.56
N THR A 58 -3.13 7.91 -2.95
CA THR A 58 -3.74 6.58 -2.91
C THR A 58 -3.68 5.91 -1.53
N LEU A 59 -2.92 6.47 -0.58
CA LEU A 59 -2.87 5.96 0.78
C LEU A 59 -4.27 6.01 1.38
N LYS A 60 -4.77 4.83 1.76
CA LYS A 60 -6.10 4.68 2.32
C LYS A 60 -6.09 3.66 3.45
N ARG A 61 -6.80 3.99 4.52
CA ARG A 61 -7.12 3.06 5.60
C ARG A 61 -8.29 2.17 5.22
N VAL A 62 -8.14 0.86 5.39
CA VAL A 62 -9.15 -0.16 5.05
C VAL A 62 -9.78 -0.83 6.27
N LYS A 63 -9.24 -0.61 7.48
CA LYS A 63 -9.78 -1.13 8.75
C LYS A 63 -9.80 -0.07 9.85
#